data_AF-A9IU82-F1
#
_entry.id   AF-A9IU82-F1
#
_cell.length_a   1.000
_cell.length_b   1.000
_cell.length_c   1.000
_cell.angle_alpha   90.00
_cell.angle_beta   90.00
_cell.angle_gamma   90.00
#
_symmetry.space_group_name_H-M   'P 1'
#
loop_
_entity.id
_entity.type
_entity.pdbx_description
1 polymer ?
#
loop_
_entity_poly.entity_id
_entity_poly.type
_entity_poly.pdbx_seq_one_letter_code
_entity_poly.pdbx_strand_id
1 'polypeptide(L)'
;MLLFAVTGLTLNNASLIEARPTVTNRQAQLPPALLGQLKAANTGARQAAVPAPVAQWLDSELDAQVAGRAPEWSPDELYISLPRPGGDAWLSIGLADGAVEYERTERGWIAYLNDLHKGRHTGTAWSWFLDVFAVACLVFSLTGLVLLQMHAGQRAATWPMVGLGLLIPLVLALLYIH
;
A
#
# COMPACT_ATOMS: atom_id res chain seq x y z
N MET A 1 -5.55 15.07 -11.30
CA MET A 1 -6.39 14.34 -12.28
C MET A 1 -5.54 13.52 -13.23
N LEU A 2 -4.63 14.15 -13.97
CA LEU A 2 -3.77 13.48 -14.94
C LEU A 2 -2.97 12.30 -14.33
N LEU A 3 -2.33 12.50 -13.18
CA LEU A 3 -1.59 11.42 -12.50
C LEU A 3 -2.49 10.21 -12.19
N PHE A 4 -3.72 10.43 -11.74
CA PHE A 4 -4.68 9.36 -11.44
C PHE A 4 -5.18 8.67 -12.71
N ALA A 5 -5.37 9.41 -13.81
CA ALA A 5 -5.72 8.82 -15.10
C ALA A 5 -4.60 7.92 -15.64
N VAL A 6 -3.35 8.39 -15.61
CA VAL A 6 -2.18 7.62 -16.03
C VAL A 6 -2.00 6.37 -15.16
N THR A 7 -2.09 6.51 -13.83
CA THR A 7 -1.95 5.36 -12.92
C THR A 7 -3.13 4.40 -12.99
N GLY A 8 -4.33 4.86 -13.35
CA GLY A 8 -5.47 3.98 -13.66
C GLY A 8 -5.20 3.07 -14.86
N LEU A 9 -4.54 3.59 -15.90
CA LEU A 9 -4.13 2.78 -17.06
C LEU A 9 -3.10 1.71 -16.66
N THR A 10 -2.08 2.09 -15.89
CA THR A 10 -1.04 1.14 -15.45
C THR A 10 -1.58 0.10 -14.47
N LEU A 11 -2.58 0.46 -13.66
CA LEU A 11 -3.23 -0.43 -12.72
C LEU A 11 -4.06 -1.50 -13.44
N ASN A 12 -4.81 -1.13 -14.48
CA ASN A 12 -5.61 -2.06 -15.28
C ASN A 12 -4.77 -3.00 -16.16
N ASN A 13 -3.53 -2.60 -16.47
CA ASN A 13 -2.62 -3.33 -17.35
C ASN A 13 -1.37 -3.83 -16.62
N ALA A 14 -1.46 -4.05 -15.30
CA ALA A 14 -0.30 -4.40 -14.48
C ALA A 14 0.46 -5.65 -14.96
N SER A 15 -0.23 -6.62 -15.56
CA SER A 15 0.38 -7.82 -16.14
C SER A 15 1.17 -7.57 -17.43
N LEU A 16 0.86 -6.49 -18.15
CA LEU A 16 1.53 -6.10 -19.40
C LEU A 16 2.77 -5.24 -19.14
N ILE A 17 2.94 -4.78 -17.90
CA ILE A 17 4.04 -3.94 -17.47
C ILE A 17 4.97 -4.80 -16.61
N GLU A 18 5.97 -5.40 -17.25
CA GLU A 18 6.97 -6.21 -16.54
C GLU A 18 7.73 -5.34 -15.54
N ALA A 19 7.51 -5.62 -14.25
CA ALA A 19 8.36 -5.13 -13.18
C ALA A 19 9.28 -6.27 -12.74
N ARG A 20 10.60 -6.04 -12.80
CA ARG A 20 11.58 -6.97 -12.23
C ARG A 20 11.76 -6.62 -10.76
N PRO A 21 11.31 -7.45 -9.81
CA PRO A 21 11.48 -7.15 -8.41
C PRO A 21 12.97 -7.17 -8.06
N THR A 22 13.41 -6.17 -7.29
CA THR A 22 14.74 -6.14 -6.67
C THR A 22 14.59 -6.59 -5.23
N VAL A 23 15.23 -7.70 -4.87
CA VAL A 23 15.20 -8.26 -3.51
C VAL A 23 16.52 -7.92 -2.82
N THR A 24 16.44 -7.27 -1.67
CA THR A 24 17.58 -6.96 -0.81
C THR A 24 17.47 -7.78 0.46
N ASN A 25 18.47 -8.64 0.68
CA ASN A 25 18.60 -9.43 1.90
C ASN A 25 19.68 -8.84 2.80
N ARG A 26 19.37 -8.72 4.09
CA ARG A 26 20.31 -8.30 5.12
C ARG A 26 20.21 -9.25 6.30
N GLN A 27 21.36 -9.55 6.87
CA GLN A 27 21.47 -10.31 8.10
C GLN A 27 22.13 -9.44 9.15
N ALA A 28 21.66 -9.53 10.38
CA ALA A 28 22.24 -8.84 11.52
C ALA A 28 22.20 -9.75 12.74
N GLN A 29 22.91 -9.34 13.79
CA GLN A 29 22.96 -10.08 15.04
C GLN A 29 22.41 -9.20 16.15
N LEU A 30 21.30 -9.61 16.77
CA LEU A 30 20.70 -8.88 17.87
C LEU A 30 21.65 -8.93 19.08
N PRO A 31 22.02 -7.79 19.69
CA PRO A 31 22.86 -7.76 20.87
C PRO A 31 22.27 -8.61 22.02
N PRO A 32 23.10 -9.35 22.78
CA PRO A 32 22.60 -10.26 23.82
C PRO A 32 21.68 -9.62 24.86
N ALA A 33 21.97 -8.36 25.23
CA ALA A 33 21.14 -7.59 26.16
C ALA A 33 19.72 -7.33 25.60
N LEU A 34 19.61 -7.05 24.29
CA LEU A 34 18.33 -6.85 23.61
C LEU A 34 17.60 -8.17 23.37
N LEU A 35 18.32 -9.25 23.08
CA LEU A 35 17.76 -10.60 22.98
C LEU A 35 17.12 -11.04 24.30
N GLY A 36 17.75 -10.74 25.43
CA GLY A 36 17.16 -11.01 26.75
C GLY A 36 15.84 -10.27 26.98
N GLN A 37 15.76 -9.00 26.56
CA GLN A 37 14.52 -8.22 26.63
C GLN A 37 13.44 -8.76 25.70
N LEU A 38 13.81 -9.17 24.49
CA LEU A 38 12.90 -9.75 23.51
C LEU A 38 12.29 -11.06 24.04
N LYS A 39 13.11 -11.95 24.61
CA LYS A 39 12.66 -13.20 25.24
C LYS A 39 11.70 -12.95 26.40
N ALA A 40 12.00 -11.96 27.25
CA ALA A 40 11.14 -11.61 28.37
C ALA A 40 9.76 -11.10 27.92
N ALA A 41 9.68 -10.51 26.72
CA ALA A 41 8.42 -10.07 26.12
C ALA A 41 7.61 -11.22 25.47
N ASN A 42 8.23 -12.37 25.21
CA ASN A 42 7.53 -13.56 24.73
C ASN A 42 6.74 -14.22 25.87
N THR A 43 5.59 -13.65 26.22
CA THR A 43 4.72 -14.16 27.29
C THR A 43 3.75 -15.25 26.82
N GLY A 44 3.98 -15.84 25.63
CA GLY A 44 3.03 -16.77 24.99
C GLY A 44 1.75 -16.12 24.47
N ALA A 45 1.62 -14.79 24.60
CA ALA A 45 0.56 -14.03 23.97
C ALA A 45 0.91 -13.84 22.48
N ARG A 46 0.02 -14.26 21.59
CA ARG A 46 0.25 -14.32 20.14
C ARG A 46 0.57 -12.98 19.46
N GLN A 47 0.47 -11.85 20.18
CA GLN A 47 0.61 -10.48 19.66
C GLN A 47 1.33 -9.53 20.63
N ALA A 48 2.22 -10.03 21.50
CA ALA A 48 3.00 -9.14 22.36
C ALA A 48 3.80 -8.13 21.52
N ALA A 49 3.76 -6.83 21.84
CA ALA A 49 4.45 -5.82 21.05
C ALA A 49 5.99 -5.97 21.16
N VAL A 50 6.70 -5.56 20.11
CA VAL A 50 8.18 -5.51 20.11
C VAL A 50 8.65 -4.49 21.15
N PRO A 51 9.57 -4.84 22.07
CA PRO A 51 10.11 -3.88 23.04
C PRO A 51 10.76 -2.68 22.35
N ALA A 52 10.54 -1.48 22.88
CA ALA A 52 11.03 -0.24 22.27
C ALA A 52 12.55 -0.22 22.02
N PRO A 53 13.42 -0.74 22.91
CA PRO A 53 14.87 -0.80 22.66
C PRO A 53 15.23 -1.71 21.48
N VAL A 54 14.50 -2.81 21.29
CA VAL A 54 14.69 -3.73 20.15
C VAL A 54 14.24 -3.05 18.86
N ALA A 55 13.07 -2.39 18.89
CA ALA A 55 12.55 -1.66 17.74
C ALA A 55 13.50 -0.53 17.30
N GLN A 56 14.08 0.22 18.24
CA GLN A 56 15.04 1.29 17.95
C GLN A 56 16.33 0.75 17.32
N TRP A 57 16.85 -0.37 17.83
CA TRP A 57 18.04 -1.00 17.24
C TRP A 57 17.77 -1.48 15.81
N LEU A 58 16.63 -2.14 15.58
CA LEU A 58 16.20 -2.59 14.24
C LEU A 58 16.04 -1.43 13.26
N ASP A 59 15.54 -0.29 13.74
CA ASP A 59 15.43 0.92 12.92
C ASP A 59 16.82 1.47 12.54
N SER A 60 17.75 1.52 13.51
CA SER A 60 19.11 2.01 13.25
C SER A 60 19.94 1.11 12.33
N GLU A 61 19.78 -0.21 12.44
CA GLU A 61 20.60 -1.19 11.72
C GLU A 61 20.01 -1.52 10.34
N LEU A 62 18.67 -1.59 10.24
CA LEU A 62 17.97 -2.14 9.08
C LEU A 62 16.94 -1.18 8.45
N ASP A 63 16.64 -0.02 9.06
CA ASP A 63 15.54 0.89 8.64
C ASP A 63 14.20 0.14 8.54
N ALA A 64 13.99 -0.80 9.48
CA ALA A 64 12.87 -1.73 9.44
C ALA A 64 11.55 -1.15 10.00
N GLN A 65 11.60 -0.02 10.73
CA GLN A 65 10.41 0.69 11.26
C GLN A 65 9.34 -0.23 11.87
N VAL A 66 9.76 -1.11 12.79
CA VAL A 66 8.90 -2.17 13.37
C VAL A 66 7.98 -1.66 14.49
N ALA A 67 8.14 -0.42 14.94
CA ALA A 67 7.33 0.16 16.00
C ALA A 67 5.84 0.21 15.60
N GLY A 68 4.96 -0.25 16.49
CA GLY A 68 3.52 -0.27 16.25
C GLY A 68 3.04 -1.34 15.25
N ARG A 69 3.94 -2.21 14.77
CA ARG A 69 3.58 -3.39 13.98
C ARG A 69 3.08 -4.51 14.89
N ALA A 70 2.23 -5.37 14.33
CA ALA A 70 1.76 -6.57 15.01
C ALA A 70 2.72 -7.72 14.67
N PRO A 71 3.59 -8.14 15.60
CA PRO A 71 4.47 -9.26 15.35
C PRO A 71 3.73 -10.59 15.51
N GLU A 72 4.25 -11.61 14.84
CA GLU A 72 3.85 -13.00 14.96
C GLU A 72 4.91 -13.75 15.77
N TRP A 73 4.53 -14.22 16.97
CA TRP A 73 5.42 -14.97 17.85
C TRP A 73 5.30 -16.47 17.59
N SER A 74 6.45 -17.11 17.44
CA SER A 74 6.59 -18.57 17.53
C SER A 74 7.48 -18.94 18.73
N PRO A 75 7.61 -20.24 19.07
CA PRO A 75 8.52 -20.67 20.14
C PRO A 75 9.99 -20.31 19.86
N ASP A 76 10.38 -20.30 18.58
CA ASP A 76 11.78 -20.23 18.15
C ASP A 76 12.14 -18.88 17.51
N GLU A 77 11.16 -18.12 17.03
CA GLU A 77 11.39 -16.86 16.31
C GLU A 77 10.29 -15.81 16.53
N LEU A 78 10.64 -14.57 16.25
CA LEU A 78 9.73 -13.44 16.12
C LEU A 78 9.66 -13.02 14.65
N TYR A 79 8.50 -13.16 14.01
CA TYR A 79 8.29 -12.73 12.63
C TYR A 79 7.49 -11.42 12.57
N ILE A 80 7.86 -10.52 11.65
CA ILE A 80 7.16 -9.24 11.45
C ILE A 80 7.00 -9.00 9.95
N SER A 81 5.74 -8.91 9.50
CA SER A 81 5.42 -8.43 8.15
C SER A 81 5.48 -6.89 8.11
N LEU A 82 6.18 -6.37 7.10
CA LEU A 82 6.45 -4.94 6.90
C LEU A 82 5.98 -4.48 5.51
N PRO A 83 4.68 -4.63 5.21
CA PRO A 83 4.16 -4.28 3.90
C PRO A 83 4.28 -2.78 3.65
N ARG A 84 4.65 -2.44 2.41
CA ARG A 84 4.95 -1.08 1.98
C ARG A 84 4.50 -0.81 0.54
N PRO A 85 4.24 0.44 0.16
CA PRO A 85 3.86 0.76 -1.21
C PRO A 85 4.97 0.37 -2.20
N GLY A 86 4.60 -0.26 -3.31
CA GLY A 86 5.52 -0.65 -4.36
C GLY A 86 6.41 -1.84 -4.01
N GLY A 87 6.13 -2.56 -2.93
CA GLY A 87 7.02 -3.61 -2.46
C GLY A 87 6.42 -4.43 -1.35
N ASP A 88 7.28 -5.17 -0.68
CA ASP A 88 7.00 -5.81 0.60
C ASP A 88 8.32 -5.90 1.37
N ALA A 89 8.24 -6.09 2.68
CA ALA A 89 9.39 -6.43 3.49
C ALA A 89 8.95 -7.34 4.62
N TRP A 90 9.89 -8.13 5.13
CA TRP A 90 9.66 -8.92 6.33
C TRP A 90 10.95 -9.02 7.13
N LEU A 91 10.78 -9.32 8.41
CA LEU A 91 11.88 -9.49 9.34
C LEU A 91 11.60 -10.71 10.23
N SER A 92 12.60 -11.56 10.43
CA SER A 92 12.58 -12.61 11.46
C SER A 92 13.73 -12.43 12.45
N ILE A 93 13.49 -12.73 13.72
CA ILE A 93 14.51 -12.78 14.77
C ILE A 93 14.47 -14.15 15.44
N GLY A 94 15.55 -14.91 15.31
CA GLY A 94 15.75 -16.15 16.05
C GLY A 94 15.84 -15.88 17.55
N LEU A 95 14.97 -16.49 18.34
CA LEU A 95 15.00 -16.39 19.79
C LEU A 95 16.14 -17.23 20.38
N ALA A 96 16.62 -18.29 19.71
CA ALA A 96 17.72 -19.09 20.25
C ALA A 96 19.02 -18.28 20.39
N ASP A 97 19.43 -17.64 19.30
CA ASP A 97 20.75 -17.04 19.10
C ASP A 97 20.71 -15.53 18.82
N GLY A 98 19.55 -14.96 18.52
CA GLY A 98 19.39 -13.55 18.14
C GLY A 98 19.72 -13.26 16.68
N ALA A 99 19.79 -14.27 15.81
CA ALA A 99 19.99 -14.07 14.38
C ALA A 99 18.82 -13.27 13.79
N VAL A 100 19.11 -12.22 13.04
CA VAL A 100 18.10 -11.36 12.41
C VAL A 100 18.20 -11.51 10.91
N GLU A 101 17.08 -11.86 10.28
CA GLU A 101 16.93 -11.90 8.83
C GLU A 101 15.96 -10.82 8.39
N TYR A 102 16.36 -10.02 7.41
CA TYR A 102 15.54 -8.97 6.84
C TYR A 102 15.57 -9.05 5.32
N GLU A 103 14.40 -9.12 4.73
CA GLU A 103 14.24 -9.07 3.28
C GLU A 103 13.35 -7.90 2.91
N ARG A 104 13.78 -7.15 1.89
CA ARG A 104 13.01 -6.09 1.27
C ARG A 104 12.89 -6.34 -0.22
N THR A 105 11.67 -6.41 -0.69
CA THR A 105 11.35 -6.56 -2.11
C THR A 105 10.78 -5.26 -2.67
N GLU A 106 11.40 -4.74 -3.73
CA GLU A 106 10.93 -3.56 -4.45
C GLU A 106 10.46 -3.94 -5.85
N ARG A 107 9.22 -3.61 -6.17
CA ARG A 107 8.58 -3.90 -7.47
C ARG A 107 8.63 -2.69 -8.43
N GLY A 108 9.49 -1.72 -8.14
CA GLY A 108 9.71 -0.54 -8.97
C GLY A 108 8.66 0.57 -8.83
N TRP A 109 8.91 1.68 -9.53
CA TRP A 109 8.17 2.92 -9.39
C TRP A 109 6.71 2.82 -9.88
N ILE A 110 6.42 1.97 -10.86
CA ILE A 110 5.04 1.77 -11.35
C ILE A 110 4.19 1.08 -10.28
N ALA A 111 4.71 0.04 -9.63
CA ALA A 111 4.04 -0.62 -8.52
C ALA A 111 3.84 0.35 -7.34
N TYR A 112 4.83 1.19 -7.06
CA TYR A 112 4.73 2.25 -6.06
C TYR A 112 3.58 3.21 -6.37
N LEU A 113 3.54 3.79 -7.57
CA LEU A 113 2.48 4.72 -7.97
C LEU A 113 1.09 4.06 -7.98
N ASN A 114 0.99 2.79 -8.38
CA ASN A 114 -0.25 2.03 -8.34
C ASN A 114 -0.74 1.80 -6.90
N ASP A 115 0.16 1.49 -5.96
CA ASP A 115 -0.19 1.35 -4.55
C ASP A 115 -0.58 2.70 -3.93
N LEU A 116 0.07 3.80 -4.33
CA LEU A 116 -0.34 5.16 -3.94
C LEU A 116 -1.73 5.51 -4.47
N HIS A 117 -2.04 5.17 -5.73
CA HIS A 117 -3.38 5.37 -6.29
C HIS A 117 -4.44 4.62 -5.47
N LYS A 118 -4.15 3.38 -5.06
CA LYS A 118 -5.07 2.57 -4.23
C LYS A 118 -5.08 2.96 -2.76
N GLY A 119 -4.14 3.79 -2.30
CA GLY A 119 -3.91 4.05 -0.88
C GLY A 119 -3.33 2.86 -0.10
N ARG A 120 -2.78 1.85 -0.77
CA ARG A 120 -2.32 0.60 -0.14
C ARG A 120 -1.03 0.82 0.66
N HIS A 121 -1.03 0.52 1.96
CA HIS A 121 0.12 0.65 2.88
C HIS A 121 0.72 2.07 2.98
N THR A 122 -0.06 3.12 2.71
CA THR A 122 0.42 4.52 2.62
C THR A 122 0.19 5.36 3.88
N GLY A 123 -0.48 4.80 4.89
CA GLY A 123 -0.79 5.48 6.15
C GLY A 123 -2.00 6.43 6.07
N THR A 124 -2.49 6.84 7.25
CA THR A 124 -3.77 7.56 7.39
C THR A 124 -3.77 8.94 6.71
N ALA A 125 -2.66 9.67 6.74
CA ALA A 125 -2.57 10.98 6.11
C ALA A 125 -2.78 10.91 4.59
N TRP A 126 -2.25 9.86 3.94
CA TRP A 126 -2.45 9.66 2.50
C TRP A 126 -3.89 9.27 2.18
N SER A 127 -4.52 8.42 2.98
CA SER A 127 -5.95 8.09 2.83
C SER A 127 -6.83 9.34 2.87
N TRP A 128 -6.59 10.25 3.83
CA TRP A 128 -7.31 11.53 3.88
C TRP A 128 -7.05 12.41 2.66
N PHE A 129 -5.82 12.44 2.16
CA PHE A 129 -5.51 13.15 0.92
C PHE A 129 -6.32 12.58 -0.26
N LEU A 130 -6.43 11.26 -0.39
CA LEU A 130 -7.24 10.62 -1.43
C LEU A 130 -8.72 10.98 -1.33
N ASP A 131 -9.29 10.97 -0.12
CA ASP A 131 -10.70 11.31 0.11
C ASP A 131 -11.00 12.77 -0.24
N VAL A 132 -10.17 13.71 0.23
CA VAL A 132 -10.31 15.14 -0.08
C VAL A 132 -10.15 15.37 -1.59
N PHE A 133 -9.15 14.72 -2.19
CA PHE A 133 -8.94 14.82 -3.63
C PHE A 133 -10.14 14.28 -4.41
N ALA A 134 -10.71 13.14 -4.02
CA ALA A 134 -11.91 12.57 -4.64
C ALA A 134 -13.13 13.50 -4.51
N VAL A 135 -13.33 14.16 -3.37
CA VAL A 135 -14.38 15.17 -3.20
C VAL A 135 -14.16 16.35 -4.15
N ALA A 136 -12.94 16.85 -4.28
CA ALA A 136 -12.62 17.93 -5.23
C ALA A 136 -12.88 17.49 -6.69
N CYS A 137 -12.55 16.23 -7.02
CA CYS A 137 -12.84 15.62 -8.32
C CYS A 137 -14.34 15.57 -8.62
N LEU A 138 -15.15 15.21 -7.61
CA LEU A 138 -16.60 15.16 -7.72
C LEU A 138 -17.17 16.56 -7.93
N VAL A 139 -16.76 17.55 -7.13
CA VAL A 139 -17.19 18.95 -7.29
C VAL A 139 -16.85 19.48 -8.70
N PHE A 140 -15.64 19.22 -9.17
CA PHE A 140 -15.22 19.61 -10.52
C PHE A 140 -16.08 18.94 -11.61
N SER A 141 -16.36 17.65 -11.47
CA SER A 141 -17.16 16.91 -12.45
C SER A 141 -18.62 17.35 -12.45
N LEU A 142 -19.21 17.59 -11.28
CA LEU A 142 -20.59 18.08 -11.15
C LEU A 142 -20.75 19.50 -11.71
N THR A 143 -19.81 20.39 -11.41
CA THR A 143 -19.81 21.75 -11.98
C THR A 143 -19.64 21.71 -13.50
N GLY A 144 -18.76 20.85 -14.03
CA GLY A 144 -18.66 20.59 -15.46
C GLY A 144 -19.98 20.09 -16.09
N LEU A 145 -20.70 19.19 -15.40
CA LEU A 145 -22.00 18.71 -15.85
C LEU A 145 -23.07 19.81 -15.88
N VAL A 146 -23.10 20.69 -14.86
CA VAL A 146 -23.98 21.87 -14.85
C VAL A 146 -23.68 22.79 -16.02
N LEU A 147 -22.39 23.05 -16.31
CA LEU A 147 -22.00 23.87 -17.46
C LEU A 147 -22.42 23.23 -18.79
N LEU A 148 -22.32 21.91 -18.93
CA LEU A 148 -22.82 21.18 -20.09
C LEU A 148 -24.34 21.32 -20.24
N GLN A 149 -25.08 21.17 -19.14
CA GLN A 149 -26.53 21.36 -19.14
C GLN A 149 -26.93 22.78 -19.59
N MET A 150 -26.25 23.81 -19.09
CA MET A 150 -26.51 25.21 -19.47
C MET A 150 -26.32 25.47 -20.97
N HIS A 151 -25.36 24.79 -21.60
CA HIS A 151 -25.04 24.96 -23.03
C HIS A 151 -25.64 23.87 -23.93
N ALA A 152 -26.41 22.92 -23.37
CA ALA A 152 -26.92 21.77 -24.10
C ALA A 152 -27.87 22.15 -25.24
N GLY A 153 -28.63 23.23 -25.09
CA GLY A 153 -29.56 23.71 -26.12
C GLY A 153 -28.87 24.11 -27.44
N GLN A 154 -27.59 24.48 -27.39
CA GLN A 154 -26.80 24.85 -28.57
C GLN A 154 -25.90 23.70 -29.07
N ARG A 155 -25.87 22.57 -28.35
CA ARG A 155 -24.97 21.45 -28.61
C ARG A 155 -25.74 20.14 -28.55
N ALA A 156 -26.28 19.72 -29.69
CA ALA A 156 -27.06 18.49 -29.82
C ALA A 156 -26.33 17.23 -29.33
N ALA A 157 -24.99 17.21 -29.38
CA ALA A 157 -24.17 16.09 -28.94
C ALA A 157 -24.00 15.96 -27.41
N THR A 158 -24.39 16.97 -26.62
CA THR A 158 -24.13 16.99 -25.16
C THR A 158 -24.75 15.78 -24.44
N TRP A 159 -26.06 15.58 -24.58
CA TRP A 159 -26.76 14.48 -23.90
C TRP A 159 -26.45 13.09 -24.45
N PRO A 160 -26.33 12.87 -25.78
CA PRO A 160 -25.85 11.61 -26.33
C PRO A 160 -24.50 11.18 -25.76
N MET A 161 -23.52 12.10 -25.66
CA MET A 161 -22.18 11.77 -25.15
C MET A 161 -22.18 11.45 -23.66
N VAL A 162 -22.91 12.22 -22.84
CA VAL A 162 -23.07 11.93 -21.41
C VAL A 162 -23.77 10.59 -21.20
N GLY A 163 -24.84 10.32 -21.97
CA GLY A 163 -25.56 9.05 -21.94
C GLY A 163 -24.68 7.87 -22.31
N LEU A 164 -23.89 7.96 -23.37
CA LEU A 164 -22.93 6.91 -23.78
C LEU A 164 -21.87 6.65 -22.70
N GLY A 165 -21.40 7.70 -22.02
CA GLY A 165 -20.44 7.58 -20.92
C GLY A 165 -20.93 6.71 -19.75
N LEU A 166 -22.25 6.69 -19.50
CA LEU A 166 -22.87 5.82 -18.48
C LEU A 166 -23.31 4.47 -19.06
N LEU A 167 -23.86 4.48 -20.28
CA LEU A 167 -24.47 3.31 -20.92
C LEU A 167 -23.42 2.26 -21.29
N ILE A 168 -22.27 2.66 -21.84
CA ILE A 168 -21.22 1.72 -22.26
C ILE A 168 -20.70 0.90 -21.06
N PRO A 169 -20.27 1.51 -19.93
CA PRO A 169 -19.86 0.74 -18.76
C PRO A 169 -20.98 -0.15 -18.20
N LEU A 170 -22.23 0.33 -18.16
CA LEU A 170 -23.37 -0.43 -17.67
C LEU A 170 -23.64 -1.69 -18.51
N VAL A 171 -23.64 -1.56 -19.84
CA VAL A 171 -23.83 -2.69 -20.75
C VAL A 171 -22.70 -3.69 -20.62
N LEU A 172 -21.44 -3.24 -20.55
CA LEU A 172 -20.29 -4.12 -20.33
C LEU A 172 -20.43 -4.88 -18.99
N ALA A 173 -20.86 -4.20 -17.93
CA ALA A 173 -21.09 -4.84 -16.64
C ALA A 173 -22.16 -5.95 -16.74
N LEU A 174 -23.33 -5.65 -17.31
CA LEU A 174 -24.44 -6.60 -17.41
C LEU A 174 -24.15 -7.82 -18.30
N LEU A 175 -23.31 -7.65 -19.34
CA LEU A 175 -23.02 -8.72 -20.30
C LEU A 175 -21.78 -9.55 -19.98
N TYR A 176 -20.88 -9.06 -19.13
CA TYR A 176 -19.58 -9.69 -18.90
C TYR A 176 -19.24 -9.94 -17.43
N ILE A 177 -19.92 -9.29 -16.48
CA ILE A 177 -19.73 -9.53 -15.05
C ILE A 177 -20.84 -10.48 -14.57
N HIS A 178 -20.47 -11.74 -14.32
CA HIS A 178 -21.36 -12.81 -13.85
C HIS A 178 -20.62 -13.63 -12.79
#